data_AF-A0A0Q9LUT8-F1
#
_entry.id   AF-A0A0Q9LUT8-F1
#
_cell.length_a   1.000
_cell.length_b   1.000
_cell.length_c   1.000
_cell.angle_alpha   90.00
_cell.angle_beta   90.00
_cell.angle_gamma   90.00
#
_symmetry.space_group_name_H-M   'P 1'
#
loop_
_entity.id
_entity.type
_entity.pdbx_description
1 polymer ?
#
loop_
_entity_poly.entity_id
_entity_poly.type
_entity_poly.pdbx_seq_one_letter_code
_entity_poly.pdbx_strand_id
1 'polypeptide(L)'
;MAEVPVASAVAFVVGAVNPATILARILGKDLRHTGSGNPGATNAGRVLGPRWGVVVGVLDVLKGLLPVVLAQHLFGTVTALCVGLAVVLGHIWSPFLKGQGGKGVATSLGAILAVEPWFGLVMVVVFVLLVWRLRWVAGASVSACMLLFLLGLLSWARWVPFGSRDTGAWCVVVALLVIYRHRRNIELWVSARRGSSSAA
;
A
#
# COMPACT_ATOMS: atom_id res chain seq x y z
N MET A 1 -3.09 14.59 23.32
CA MET A 1 -4.31 13.90 22.82
C MET A 1 -4.93 14.61 21.60
N ALA A 2 -5.07 15.94 21.58
CA ALA A 2 -5.59 16.67 20.41
C ALA A 2 -4.71 16.59 19.14
N GLU A 3 -3.43 16.23 19.29
CA GLU A 3 -2.48 16.06 18.19
C GLU A 3 -2.83 14.89 17.27
N VAL A 4 -3.43 13.81 17.80
CA VAL A 4 -3.71 12.59 17.01
C VAL A 4 -4.70 12.87 15.88
N PRO A 5 -5.88 13.50 16.13
CA PRO A 5 -6.80 13.86 15.05
C PRO A 5 -6.18 14.80 14.01
N VAL A 6 -5.44 15.82 14.46
CA VAL A 6 -4.83 16.84 13.56
C VAL A 6 -3.76 16.19 12.68
N ALA A 7 -2.83 15.44 13.28
CA ALA A 7 -1.77 14.74 12.55
C ALA A 7 -2.37 13.73 11.56
N SER A 8 -3.41 13.00 11.96
CA SER A 8 -4.11 12.04 11.08
C SER A 8 -4.80 12.74 9.92
N ALA A 9 -5.46 13.88 10.15
CA ALA A 9 -6.12 14.65 9.08
C ALA A 9 -5.11 15.17 8.05
N VAL A 10 -3.99 15.73 8.52
CA VAL A 10 -2.88 16.16 7.65
C VAL A 10 -2.33 14.98 6.86
N ALA A 11 -2.07 13.85 7.52
CA ALA A 11 -1.56 12.64 6.89
C ALA A 11 -2.52 12.08 5.82
N PHE A 12 -3.83 12.14 6.06
CA PHE A 12 -4.84 11.77 5.07
C PHE A 12 -4.73 12.65 3.81
N VAL A 13 -4.61 13.97 3.98
CA VAL A 13 -4.44 14.90 2.85
C VAL A 13 -3.14 14.62 2.09
N VAL A 14 -2.03 14.39 2.80
CA VAL A 14 -0.74 13.99 2.20
C VAL A 14 -0.89 12.70 1.40
N GLY A 15 -1.57 11.70 1.96
CA GLY A 15 -1.84 10.43 1.30
C GLY A 15 -2.70 10.60 0.05
N ALA A 16 -3.68 11.51 0.10
CA ALA A 16 -4.59 11.81 -1.00
C ALA A 16 -3.89 12.43 -2.20
N VAL A 17 -2.74 13.09 -2.03
CA VAL A 17 -1.90 13.52 -3.15
C VAL A 17 -1.37 12.28 -3.87
N ASN A 18 -1.74 12.14 -5.15
CA ASN A 18 -1.41 10.99 -5.96
C ASN A 18 -0.31 11.33 -6.98
N PRO A 19 0.95 10.88 -6.77
CA PRO A 19 2.05 11.16 -7.69
C PRO A 19 1.81 10.62 -9.10
N ALA A 20 1.13 9.47 -9.23
CA ALA A 20 0.89 8.83 -10.52
C ALA A 20 0.03 9.72 -11.44
N THR A 21 -1.04 10.30 -10.91
CA THR A 21 -1.92 11.17 -11.71
C THR A 21 -1.28 12.52 -12.00
N ILE A 22 -0.52 13.08 -11.06
CA ILE A 22 0.23 14.33 -11.26
C ILE A 22 1.24 14.15 -12.41
N LEU A 23 2.09 13.11 -12.32
CA LEU A 23 3.11 12.86 -13.34
C LEU A 23 2.50 12.50 -14.69
N ALA A 24 1.42 11.72 -14.72
CA ALA A 24 0.72 11.43 -15.97
C ALA A 24 0.21 12.71 -16.65
N ARG A 25 -0.42 13.62 -15.89
CA ARG A 25 -0.93 14.90 -16.42
C ARG A 25 0.20 15.79 -16.94
N ILE A 26 1.32 15.88 -16.22
CA ILE A 26 2.51 16.64 -16.66
C ILE A 26 3.02 16.11 -18.00
N LEU A 27 2.95 14.80 -18.22
CA LEU A 27 3.38 14.14 -19.45
C LEU A 27 2.27 14.05 -20.52
N GLY A 28 1.14 14.76 -20.34
CA GLY A 28 0.03 14.77 -21.30
C GLY A 28 -0.72 13.44 -21.44
N LYS A 29 -0.73 12.61 -20.39
CA LYS A 29 -1.41 11.31 -20.33
C LYS A 29 -2.47 11.28 -19.23
N ASP A 30 -3.44 10.39 -19.38
CA ASP A 30 -4.44 10.10 -18.34
C ASP A 30 -4.44 8.62 -17.96
N LEU A 31 -4.13 8.33 -16.68
CA LEU A 31 -4.11 6.96 -16.14
C LEU A 31 -5.50 6.39 -15.89
N ARG A 32 -6.55 7.22 -15.79
CA ARG A 32 -7.90 6.76 -15.43
C ARG A 32 -8.52 5.88 -16.50
N HIS A 33 -8.20 6.17 -17.76
CA HIS A 33 -8.76 5.49 -18.93
C HIS A 33 -7.72 4.64 -19.69
N THR A 34 -6.52 4.46 -19.14
CA THR A 34 -5.43 3.72 -19.79
C THR A 34 -4.86 2.61 -18.91
N GLY A 35 -4.36 1.56 -19.55
CA GLY A 35 -3.85 0.37 -18.87
C GLY A 35 -4.90 -0.27 -17.97
N SER A 36 -4.63 -0.38 -16.67
CA SER A 36 -5.58 -0.94 -15.70
C SER A 36 -6.56 0.09 -15.11
N GLY A 37 -6.46 1.38 -15.49
CA GLY A 37 -7.26 2.47 -14.91
C GLY A 37 -6.91 2.85 -13.47
N ASN A 38 -5.95 2.17 -12.83
CA ASN A 38 -5.60 2.37 -11.43
C ASN A 38 -4.48 3.42 -11.30
N PRO A 39 -4.65 4.49 -10.49
CA PRO A 39 -3.65 5.55 -10.36
C PRO A 39 -2.54 5.15 -9.38
N GLY A 40 -1.69 4.20 -9.78
CA GLY A 40 -0.56 3.76 -8.97
C GLY A 40 0.64 3.31 -9.81
N ALA A 41 1.75 3.05 -9.13
CA ALA A 41 3.06 2.75 -9.72
C ALA A 41 3.04 1.73 -10.86
N THR A 42 2.31 0.62 -10.71
CA THR A 42 2.24 -0.42 -11.75
C THR A 42 1.59 0.07 -13.04
N ASN A 43 0.52 0.87 -12.95
CA ASN A 43 -0.14 1.40 -14.15
C ASN A 43 0.66 2.54 -14.76
N ALA A 44 1.23 3.41 -13.92
CA ALA A 44 2.17 4.44 -14.37
C ALA A 44 3.36 3.82 -15.13
N GLY A 45 3.90 2.70 -14.64
CA GLY A 45 4.95 1.94 -15.31
C GLY A 45 4.55 1.41 -16.68
N ARG A 46 3.29 0.99 -16.85
CA ARG A 46 2.76 0.50 -18.14
C ARG A 46 2.47 1.63 -19.12
N VAL A 47 1.94 2.76 -18.65
CA VAL A 47 1.44 3.85 -19.51
C VAL A 47 2.52 4.88 -19.81
N LEU A 48 3.34 5.24 -18.81
CA LEU A 48 4.37 6.27 -18.90
C LEU A 48 5.77 5.66 -19.13
N GLY A 49 5.95 4.39 -18.80
CA GLY A 49 7.21 3.65 -18.90
C GLY A 49 7.81 3.26 -17.55
N PRO A 50 8.71 2.27 -17.50
CA PRO A 50 9.15 1.63 -16.26
C PRO A 50 9.84 2.60 -15.29
N ARG A 51 10.61 3.56 -15.81
CA ARG A 51 11.27 4.62 -15.01
C ARG A 51 10.24 5.41 -14.19
N TRP A 52 9.12 5.80 -14.80
CA TRP A 52 8.04 6.52 -14.11
C TRP A 52 7.29 5.64 -13.13
N GLY A 53 7.14 4.34 -13.41
CA GLY A 53 6.60 3.39 -12.45
C GLY A 53 7.43 3.33 -11.16
N VAL A 54 8.76 3.30 -11.28
CA VAL A 54 9.69 3.33 -10.15
C VAL A 54 9.58 4.66 -9.38
N VAL A 55 9.60 5.80 -10.08
CA VAL A 55 9.46 7.13 -9.45
C VAL A 55 8.17 7.23 -8.64
N VAL A 56 7.03 6.84 -9.23
CA VAL A 56 5.74 6.84 -8.53
C VAL A 56 5.78 5.92 -7.32
N GLY A 57 6.36 4.72 -7.45
CA GLY A 57 6.51 3.78 -6.34
C GLY A 57 7.31 4.36 -5.18
N VAL A 58 8.46 4.99 -5.47
CA VAL A 58 9.30 5.64 -4.47
C VAL A 58 8.56 6.79 -3.79
N LEU A 59 7.88 7.66 -4.56
CA LEU A 59 7.10 8.77 -3.98
C LEU A 59 5.93 8.26 -3.12
N ASP A 60 5.26 7.19 -3.53
CA ASP A 60 4.20 6.57 -2.74
C ASP A 60 4.72 5.89 -1.46
N VAL A 61 5.94 5.34 -1.46
CA VAL A 61 6.61 4.84 -0.25
C VAL A 61 6.98 6.00 0.66
N LEU A 62 7.66 7.03 0.13
CA LEU A 62 8.11 8.18 0.91
C LEU A 62 6.96 8.93 1.57
N LYS A 63 5.84 9.14 0.86
CA LYS A 63 4.68 9.80 1.46
C LYS A 63 4.05 8.97 2.58
N GLY A 64 4.19 7.64 2.57
CA GLY A 64 3.77 6.77 3.66
C GLY A 64 4.77 6.71 4.81
N LEU A 65 6.06 6.84 4.51
CA LEU A 65 7.16 6.76 5.48
C LEU A 65 7.31 8.05 6.28
N LEU A 66 7.47 9.19 5.60
CA LEU A 66 7.91 10.45 6.23
C LEU A 66 6.93 10.98 7.30
N PRO A 67 5.61 11.04 7.05
CA PRO A 67 4.67 11.51 8.07
C PRO A 67 4.63 10.58 9.29
N VAL A 68 4.79 9.27 9.07
CA VAL A 68 4.72 8.27 10.13
C VAL A 68 5.97 8.27 11.00
N VAL A 69 7.17 8.39 10.40
CA VAL A 69 8.43 8.59 11.14
C VAL A 69 8.36 9.87 11.96
N LEU A 70 7.87 10.97 11.37
CA LEU A 70 7.72 12.23 12.08
C LEU A 70 6.75 12.09 13.28
N ALA A 71 5.60 11.45 13.07
CA ALA A 71 4.63 11.22 14.13
C ALA A 71 5.18 10.29 15.24
N GLN A 72 5.97 9.28 14.87
CA GLN A 72 6.64 8.37 15.80
C GLN A 72 7.60 9.13 16.73
N HIS A 73 8.41 10.02 16.18
CA HIS A 73 9.39 10.80 16.95
C HIS A 73 8.76 11.91 17.79
N LEU A 74 7.72 12.59 17.29
CA LEU A 74 7.12 13.73 17.97
C LEU A 74 6.02 13.34 18.98
N PHE A 75 5.23 12.31 18.67
CA PHE A 75 3.97 12.02 19.36
C PHE A 75 3.82 10.55 19.79
N GLY A 76 4.84 9.73 19.53
CA GLY A 76 4.89 8.32 19.93
C GLY A 76 4.10 7.36 19.04
N THR A 77 4.18 6.07 19.39
CA THR A 77 3.73 4.95 18.55
C THR A 77 2.25 4.99 18.22
N VAL A 78 1.37 5.28 19.20
CA VAL A 78 -0.09 5.29 18.95
C VAL A 78 -0.45 6.32 17.88
N THR A 79 0.13 7.52 17.95
CA THR A 79 -0.07 8.58 16.96
C THR A 79 0.48 8.17 15.59
N ALA A 80 1.66 7.55 15.54
CA ALA A 80 2.25 7.06 14.31
C ALA A 80 1.38 6.00 13.61
N LEU A 81 0.78 5.07 14.37
CA LEU A 81 -0.15 4.08 13.82
C LEU A 81 -1.41 4.75 13.24
N CYS A 82 -1.98 5.74 13.93
CA CYS A 82 -3.12 6.51 13.40
C CYS A 82 -2.75 7.28 12.11
N VAL A 83 -1.60 7.95 12.10
CA VAL A 83 -1.06 8.67 10.93
C VAL A 83 -0.81 7.71 9.77
N GLY A 84 -0.24 6.53 10.05
CA GLY A 84 0.04 5.50 9.06
C GLY A 84 -1.21 4.93 8.43
N LEU A 85 -2.27 4.73 9.23
CA LEU A 85 -3.56 4.32 8.67
C LEU A 85 -4.16 5.46 7.83
N ALA A 86 -4.17 6.69 8.35
CA ALA A 86 -4.76 7.84 7.68
C ALA A 86 -4.11 8.14 6.31
N VAL A 87 -2.78 8.07 6.20
CA VAL A 87 -2.09 8.29 4.92
C VAL A 87 -2.41 7.19 3.89
N VAL A 88 -2.56 5.94 4.33
CA VAL A 88 -3.00 4.83 3.46
C VAL A 88 -4.44 5.02 3.00
N LEU A 89 -5.34 5.41 3.91
CA LEU A 89 -6.74 5.74 3.60
C LEU A 89 -6.82 6.89 2.59
N GLY A 90 -6.02 7.94 2.78
CA GLY A 90 -5.93 9.06 1.84
C GLY A 90 -5.49 8.62 0.45
N HIS A 91 -4.47 7.76 0.35
CA HIS A 91 -4.02 7.22 -0.94
C HIS A 91 -5.12 6.40 -1.64
N ILE A 92 -5.89 5.62 -0.89
CA ILE A 92 -6.93 4.73 -1.42
C ILE A 92 -8.20 5.50 -1.80
N TRP A 93 -8.63 6.43 -0.95
CA TRP A 93 -9.88 7.19 -1.08
C TRP A 93 -9.63 8.68 -1.25
N SER A 94 -8.64 9.02 -2.09
CA SER A 94 -8.27 10.41 -2.36
C SER A 94 -9.48 11.25 -2.81
N PRO A 95 -9.82 12.34 -2.09
CA PRO A 95 -10.87 13.27 -2.51
C PRO A 95 -10.53 13.94 -3.86
N PHE A 96 -9.25 14.18 -4.12
CA PHE A 96 -8.76 14.77 -5.38
C PHE A 96 -9.00 13.85 -6.59
N LEU A 97 -9.26 12.57 -6.35
CA LEU A 97 -9.58 11.56 -7.35
C LEU A 97 -11.02 11.04 -7.23
N LYS A 98 -11.92 11.81 -6.60
CA LYS A 98 -13.34 11.43 -6.39
C LYS A 98 -13.48 10.08 -5.69
N GLY A 99 -12.60 9.79 -4.73
CA GLY A 99 -12.55 8.52 -3.99
C GLY A 99 -11.97 7.33 -4.78
N GLN A 100 -11.48 7.54 -6.01
CA GLN A 100 -10.92 6.50 -6.88
C GLN A 100 -9.38 6.51 -6.85
N GLY A 101 -8.81 6.39 -5.65
CA GLY A 101 -7.36 6.35 -5.45
C GLY A 101 -6.74 5.00 -5.79
N GLY A 102 -5.50 4.82 -5.36
CA GLY A 102 -4.74 3.60 -5.62
C GLY A 102 -5.12 2.43 -4.72
N LYS A 103 -4.23 1.43 -4.65
CA LYS A 103 -4.45 0.21 -3.84
C LYS A 103 -3.72 0.21 -2.51
N GLY A 104 -2.86 1.20 -2.27
CA GLY A 104 -2.18 1.36 -0.99
C GLY A 104 -0.89 0.58 -0.79
N VAL A 105 -0.49 -0.37 -1.65
CA VAL A 105 0.69 -1.24 -1.41
C VAL A 105 1.97 -0.47 -1.05
N ALA A 106 2.38 0.48 -1.88
CA ALA A 106 3.61 1.25 -1.66
C ALA A 106 3.50 2.19 -0.45
N THR A 107 2.36 2.84 -0.26
CA THR A 107 2.11 3.72 0.88
C THR A 107 2.05 2.97 2.20
N SER A 108 1.41 1.79 2.21
CA SER A 108 1.42 0.88 3.35
C SER A 108 2.83 0.39 3.65
N LEU A 109 3.63 0.04 2.65
CA LEU A 109 5.03 -0.34 2.84
C LEU A 109 5.83 0.78 3.54
N GLY A 110 5.69 2.03 3.09
CA GLY A 110 6.32 3.18 3.75
C GLY A 110 5.89 3.32 5.21
N ALA A 111 4.59 3.24 5.49
CA ALA A 111 4.07 3.33 6.85
C ALA A 111 4.55 2.18 7.74
N ILE A 112 4.61 0.95 7.23
CA ILE A 112 5.12 -0.22 7.95
C ILE A 112 6.62 -0.06 8.23
N LEU A 113 7.42 0.39 7.25
CA LEU A 113 8.85 0.65 7.44
C LEU A 113 9.12 1.69 8.54
N ALA A 114 8.20 2.63 8.76
CA ALA A 114 8.33 3.62 9.83
C ALA A 114 8.08 3.03 11.23
N VAL A 115 7.07 2.17 11.39
CA VAL A 115 6.65 1.66 12.71
C VAL A 115 7.31 0.34 13.10
N GLU A 116 7.61 -0.51 12.11
CA GLU A 116 8.26 -1.81 12.29
C GLU A 116 9.12 -2.12 11.04
N PRO A 117 10.36 -1.61 10.99
CA PRO A 117 11.24 -1.75 9.84
C PRO A 117 11.45 -3.19 9.39
N TRP A 118 11.52 -4.14 10.34
CA TRP A 118 11.74 -5.55 10.03
C TRP A 118 10.58 -6.16 9.24
N PHE A 119 9.34 -5.81 9.58
CA PHE A 119 8.18 -6.26 8.81
C PHE A 119 8.22 -5.68 7.40
N GLY A 120 8.53 -4.39 7.27
CA GLY A 120 8.66 -3.73 5.98
C GLY A 120 9.74 -4.36 5.10
N LEU A 121 10.92 -4.66 5.65
CA LEU A 121 12.01 -5.30 4.92
C LEU A 121 11.65 -6.71 4.45
N VAL A 122 11.05 -7.53 5.32
CA VAL A 122 10.55 -8.87 4.94
C VAL A 122 9.52 -8.76 3.81
N MET A 123 8.60 -7.78 3.88
CA MET A 123 7.63 -7.53 2.81
C MET A 123 8.30 -7.19 1.47
N VAL A 124 9.33 -6.34 1.47
CA VAL A 124 10.06 -5.99 0.25
C VAL A 124 10.72 -7.22 -0.36
N VAL A 125 11.43 -8.01 0.46
CA VAL A 125 12.12 -9.22 -0.02
C VAL A 125 11.11 -10.19 -0.62
N VAL A 126 10.05 -10.51 0.10
CA VAL A 126 9.01 -11.45 -0.37
C VAL A 126 8.31 -10.92 -1.62
N PHE A 127 7.95 -9.64 -1.64
CA PHE A 127 7.33 -9.04 -2.82
C PHE A 127 8.23 -9.13 -4.05
N VAL A 128 9.52 -8.78 -3.94
CA VAL A 128 10.47 -8.84 -5.06
C VAL A 128 10.65 -10.27 -5.56
N LEU A 129 10.85 -11.24 -4.65
CA LEU A 129 10.98 -12.65 -5.00
C LEU A 129 9.74 -13.18 -5.72
N LEU A 130 8.54 -12.82 -5.23
CA LEU A 130 7.28 -13.22 -5.84
C LEU A 130 7.03 -12.53 -7.18
N VAL A 131 7.38 -11.25 -7.35
CA VAL A 131 7.29 -10.58 -8.65
C VAL A 131 8.22 -11.25 -9.65
N TRP A 132 9.46 -11.57 -9.26
CA TRP A 132 10.42 -12.27 -10.10
C TRP A 132 9.90 -13.65 -10.52
N ARG A 133 9.35 -14.43 -9.58
CA ARG A 133 8.88 -15.80 -9.83
C ARG A 133 7.53 -15.89 -10.55
N LEU A 134 6.57 -15.03 -10.19
CA LEU A 134 5.19 -15.07 -10.70
C LEU A 134 4.99 -14.18 -11.93
N ARG A 135 5.86 -13.18 -12.14
CA ARG A 135 5.71 -12.12 -13.15
C ARG A 135 4.36 -11.40 -13.07
N TRP A 136 3.73 -11.44 -11.90
CA TRP A 136 2.39 -10.90 -11.66
C TRP A 136 2.38 -10.06 -10.38
N VAL A 137 2.46 -8.75 -10.57
CA VAL A 137 2.56 -7.77 -9.47
C VAL A 137 1.38 -7.84 -8.51
N ALA A 138 0.15 -7.98 -9.02
CA ALA A 138 -1.03 -8.01 -8.13
C ALA A 138 -1.05 -9.26 -7.24
N GLY A 139 -0.64 -10.42 -7.76
CA GLY A 139 -0.51 -11.64 -6.97
C GLY A 139 0.58 -11.53 -5.92
N ALA A 140 1.76 -11.04 -6.31
CA ALA A 140 2.86 -10.79 -5.37
C ALA A 140 2.46 -9.83 -4.23
N SER A 141 1.73 -8.75 -4.55
CA SER A 141 1.20 -7.82 -3.53
C SER A 141 0.24 -8.51 -2.56
N VAL A 142 -0.71 -9.29 -3.07
CA VAL A 142 -1.69 -10.00 -2.22
C VAL A 142 -0.98 -11.03 -1.33
N SER A 143 -0.05 -11.81 -1.88
CA SER A 143 0.72 -12.79 -1.11
C SER A 143 1.62 -12.14 -0.05
N ALA A 144 2.26 -11.01 -0.35
CA ALA A 144 3.01 -10.24 0.65
C ALA A 144 2.06 -9.75 1.76
N CYS A 145 0.89 -9.20 1.42
CA CYS A 145 -0.10 -8.81 2.43
C CYS A 145 -0.65 -9.98 3.25
N MET A 146 -0.74 -11.19 2.70
CA MET A 146 -1.08 -12.39 3.49
C MET A 146 0.00 -12.71 4.52
N LEU A 147 1.27 -12.58 4.15
CA LEU A 147 2.36 -12.74 5.10
C LEU A 147 2.34 -11.63 6.17
N LEU A 148 2.09 -10.38 5.79
CA LEU A 148 1.91 -9.27 6.75
C LEU A 148 0.76 -9.56 7.73
N PHE A 149 -0.36 -10.07 7.23
CA PHE A 149 -1.51 -10.46 8.05
C PHE A 149 -1.11 -11.52 9.08
N LEU A 150 -0.40 -12.57 8.65
CA LEU A 150 0.09 -13.62 9.55
C LEU A 150 1.07 -13.08 10.60
N LEU A 151 2.07 -12.31 10.18
CA LEU A 151 3.05 -11.69 11.10
C LEU A 151 2.36 -10.75 12.09
N GLY A 152 1.37 -9.98 11.62
CA GLY A 152 0.54 -9.12 12.45
C GLY A 152 -0.23 -9.89 13.51
N LEU A 153 -0.88 -11.01 13.15
CA LEU A 153 -1.57 -11.88 14.10
C LEU A 153 -0.62 -12.46 15.15
N LEU A 154 0.54 -12.97 14.72
CA LEU A 154 1.54 -13.55 15.63
C LEU A 154 2.08 -12.51 16.61
N SER A 155 2.34 -11.28 16.13
CA SER A 155 2.79 -10.17 16.99
C SER A 155 1.69 -9.71 17.95
N TRP A 156 0.44 -9.63 17.47
CA TRP A 156 -0.71 -9.30 18.31
C TRP A 156 -0.94 -10.34 19.41
N ALA A 157 -0.74 -11.63 19.12
CA ALA A 157 -0.82 -12.72 20.07
C ALA A 157 0.42 -12.86 20.98
N ARG A 158 1.46 -12.03 20.79
CA ARG A 158 2.76 -12.13 21.49
C ARG A 158 3.50 -13.45 21.26
N TRP A 159 3.29 -14.09 20.12
CA TRP A 159 3.94 -15.36 19.74
C TRP A 159 5.29 -15.16 19.04
N VAL A 160 5.64 -13.92 18.71
CA VAL A 160 6.95 -13.53 18.18
C VAL A 160 7.61 -12.51 19.13
N PRO A 161 8.95 -12.53 19.25
CA PRO A 161 9.66 -11.64 20.17
C PRO A 161 9.79 -10.19 19.65
N PHE A 162 9.32 -9.93 18.42
CA PHE A 162 9.41 -8.64 17.73
C PHE A 162 8.03 -8.08 17.37
N GLY A 163 7.92 -6.75 17.29
CA GLY A 163 6.66 -6.03 17.12
C GLY A 163 5.86 -5.91 18.41
N SER A 164 5.26 -4.73 18.62
CA SER A 164 4.33 -4.51 19.73
C SER A 164 2.94 -5.09 19.44
N ARG A 165 2.15 -5.32 20.51
CA ARG A 165 0.76 -5.79 20.39
C ARG A 165 -0.07 -4.89 19.45
N ASP A 166 0.10 -3.58 19.61
CA ASP A 166 -0.66 -2.56 18.88
C ASP A 166 -0.21 -2.48 17.42
N THR A 167 1.10 -2.58 17.18
CA THR A 167 1.67 -2.64 15.83
C THR A 167 1.19 -3.90 15.09
N GLY A 168 1.13 -5.05 15.78
CA GLY A 168 0.60 -6.30 15.22
C GLY A 168 -0.85 -6.18 14.77
N ALA A 169 -1.73 -5.67 15.65
CA ALA A 169 -3.13 -5.42 15.32
C ALA A 169 -3.29 -4.42 14.16
N TRP A 170 -2.48 -3.36 14.14
CA TRP A 170 -2.47 -2.38 13.05
C TRP A 170 -2.03 -3.00 11.71
N CYS A 171 -1.00 -3.84 11.69
CA CYS A 171 -0.55 -4.56 10.50
C CYS A 171 -1.66 -5.47 9.92
N VAL A 172 -2.45 -6.12 10.76
CA VAL A 172 -3.62 -6.91 10.35
C VAL A 172 -4.64 -6.03 9.61
N VAL A 173 -4.98 -4.87 10.18
CA VAL A 173 -5.92 -3.92 9.55
C VAL A 173 -5.40 -3.43 8.20
N VAL A 174 -4.13 -3.01 8.13
CA VAL A 174 -3.51 -2.54 6.88
C VAL A 174 -3.46 -3.64 5.83
N ALA A 175 -3.13 -4.88 6.20
CA ALA A 175 -3.11 -6.01 5.30
C ALA A 175 -4.51 -6.25 4.70
N LEU A 176 -5.54 -6.39 5.54
CA LEU A 176 -6.91 -6.60 5.11
C LEU A 176 -7.41 -5.49 4.18
N LEU A 177 -7.09 -4.24 4.49
CA LEU A 177 -7.42 -3.09 3.67
C LEU A 177 -6.82 -3.19 2.26
N VAL A 178 -5.53 -3.50 2.15
CA VAL A 178 -4.85 -3.64 0.84
C VAL A 178 -5.37 -4.86 0.07
N ILE A 179 -5.64 -5.98 0.75
CA ILE A 179 -6.23 -7.18 0.16
C ILE A 179 -7.61 -6.86 -0.42
N TYR A 180 -8.46 -6.15 0.33
CA TYR A 180 -9.78 -5.70 -0.13
C TYR A 180 -9.69 -4.82 -1.38
N ARG A 181 -8.66 -3.96 -1.47
CA ARG A 181 -8.39 -3.16 -2.68
C ARG A 181 -7.92 -3.98 -3.88
N HIS A 182 -7.51 -5.23 -3.68
CA HIS A 182 -7.17 -6.18 -4.73
C HIS A 182 -8.30 -7.12 -5.14
N ARG A 183 -9.52 -7.00 -4.57
CA ARG A 183 -10.66 -7.88 -4.89
C ARG A 183 -10.88 -8.10 -6.40
N ARG A 184 -10.85 -7.03 -7.21
CA ARG A 184 -11.01 -7.12 -8.67
C ARG A 184 -9.88 -7.93 -9.33
N ASN A 185 -8.65 -7.83 -8.83
CA ASN A 185 -7.53 -8.62 -9.36
C ASN A 185 -7.65 -10.09 -8.99
N ILE A 186 -8.18 -10.39 -7.80
CA ILE A 186 -8.45 -11.75 -7.34
C ILE A 186 -9.58 -12.35 -8.17
N GLU A 187 -10.69 -11.62 -8.34
CA GLU A 187 -11.84 -12.02 -9.18
C GLU A 187 -11.40 -12.36 -10.61
N LEU A 188 -10.64 -11.47 -11.26
CA LEU A 188 -10.14 -11.68 -12.62
C LEU A 188 -9.21 -12.90 -12.73
N TRP A 189 -8.41 -13.17 -11.69
CA TRP A 189 -7.53 -14.33 -11.67
C TRP A 189 -8.31 -15.64 -11.49
N VAL A 190 -9.31 -15.65 -10.61
CA VAL A 190 -10.19 -16.80 -10.40
C VAL A 190 -10.99 -17.11 -11.67
N SER A 191 -11.55 -16.09 -12.33
CA SER A 191 -12.33 -16.28 -13.57
C SER A 191 -11.48 -16.85 -14.70
N ALA A 192 -10.24 -16.39 -14.84
CA ALA A 192 -9.32 -16.91 -15.85
C ALA A 192 -9.04 -18.42 -15.67
N ARG A 193 -8.92 -18.89 -14.42
CA ARG A 193 -8.67 -20.31 -14.13
C ARG A 193 -9.90 -21.20 -14.35
N ARG A 194 -11.10 -20.69 -14.05
CA ARG A 194 -12.36 -21.41 -14.30
C ARG A 194 -12.63 -21.60 -15.79
N GLY A 195 -12.34 -20.58 -16.61
CA GLY A 195 -12.47 -20.68 -18.06
C GLY A 195 -11.48 -21.65 -18.71
N SER A 196 -10.26 -21.77 -18.15
CA SER A 196 -9.29 -22.78 -18.64
C SER A 196 -9.66 -24.22 -18.26
N SER A 197 -10.40 -24.44 -17.16
CA SER A 197 -10.83 -25.78 -16.74
C SER A 197 -12.12 -26.26 -17.42
N SER A 198 -12.90 -25.38 -18.05
CA SER A 198 -14.09 -25.76 -18.82
C SER A 198 -13.82 -26.04 -20.30
N ALA A 199 -12.58 -25.81 -20.76
CA ALA A 199 -12.14 -26.00 -22.14
C ALA A 199 -11.18 -27.19 -22.29
N ALA A 200 -10.95 -27.96 -21.22
CA ALA A 200 -10.17 -29.19 -21.16
C ALA A 200 -11.09 -30.35 -20.80
#